data_AF-A0AAD7FGM4-F1
#
_entry.id   AF-A0AAD7FGM4-F1
#
_cell.length_a   1.000
_cell.length_b   1.000
_cell.length_c   1.000
_cell.angle_alpha   90.00
_cell.angle_beta   90.00
_cell.angle_gamma   90.00
#
_symmetry.space_group_name_H-M   'P 1'
#
loop_
_entity.id
_entity.type
_entity.pdbx_description
1 polymer ?
#
loop_
_entity_poly.entity_id
_entity_poly.type
_entity_poly.pdbx_seq_one_letter_code
_entity_poly.pdbx_strand_id
1 'polypeptide(L)' 'RPLRPAELGEVLAVESGTTTLYPDNLIDIDTILSVCAGLVIVDQGDDLVRFIHCTTQDYLEEIQADAFPRP' A
#
# COMPACT_ATOMS: atom_id res chain seq x y z
N ARG A 1 1.89 -9.91 -7.58
CA ARG A 1 0.87 -9.30 -8.46
C ARG A 1 0.82 -7.81 -8.11
N PRO A 2 0.58 -6.90 -9.07
CA PRO A 2 0.40 -5.49 -8.74
C PRO A 2 -0.85 -5.29 -7.87
N LEU A 3 -0.81 -4.28 -7.01
CA LEU A 3 -1.85 -4.02 -6.01
C LEU A 3 -2.92 -3.11 -6.61
N ARG A 4 -4.19 -3.45 -6.42
CA ARG A 4 -5.31 -2.57 -6.81
C ARG A 4 -5.61 -1.56 -5.71
N PRO A 5 -6.18 -0.39 -6.04
CA PRO A 5 -6.55 0.64 -5.05
C PRO A 5 -7.40 0.10 -3.88
N ALA A 6 -8.41 -0.71 -4.19
CA ALA A 6 -9.26 -1.33 -3.17
C ALA A 6 -8.48 -2.27 -2.23
N GLU A 7 -7.52 -3.02 -2.78
CA GLU A 7 -6.70 -3.96 -2.01
C GLU A 7 -5.72 -3.21 -1.10
N LEU A 8 -5.33 -1.98 -1.44
CA LEU A 8 -4.45 -1.16 -0.59
C LEU A 8 -5.14 -0.81 0.74
N GLY A 9 -6.38 -0.33 0.68
CA GLY A 9 -7.17 -0.04 1.87
C GLY A 9 -7.42 -1.28 2.72
N GLU A 10 -7.71 -2.42 2.08
CA GLU A 10 -7.92 -3.70 2.77
C GLU A 10 -6.66 -4.17 3.50
N VAL A 11 -5.50 -4.11 2.86
CA VAL A 11 -4.22 -4.54 3.47
C VAL A 11 -3.84 -3.65 4.64
N LEU A 12 -4.08 -2.33 4.55
CA LEU A 12 -3.80 -1.40 5.64
C LEU A 12 -4.77 -1.54 6.83
N ALA A 13 -5.95 -2.14 6.61
CA ALA A 13 -6.94 -2.39 7.65
C ALA A 13 -6.65 -3.63 8.51
N VAL A 14 -5.68 -4.47 8.10
CA VAL A 14 -5.29 -5.68 8.82
C VAL A 14 -4.20 -5.35 9.84
N GLU A 15 -4.40 -5.78 11.09
CA GLU A 15 -3.41 -5.60 12.15
C GLU A 15 -2.23 -6.60 12.01
N SER A 16 -1.07 -6.23 12.56
CA SER A 16 0.11 -7.09 12.56
C SER A 16 -0.16 -8.43 13.26
N GLY A 17 0.19 -9.54 12.60
CA GLY A 17 0.04 -10.90 13.14
C GLY A 17 -1.37 -11.49 12.99
N THR A 18 -2.28 -10.79 12.32
CA THR A 18 -3.60 -11.33 11.95
C THR A 18 -3.82 -11.22 10.44
N THR A 19 -4.82 -11.95 9.95
CA THR A 19 -5.36 -11.83 8.58
C THR A 19 -6.80 -11.34 8.60
N THR A 20 -7.30 -10.96 9.79
CA THR A 20 -8.66 -10.48 9.98
C THR A 20 -8.75 -9.03 9.50
N LEU A 21 -9.66 -8.80 8.56
CA LEU A 21 -10.00 -7.48 8.09
C LEU A 21 -11.04 -6.87 9.03
N TYR A 22 -10.72 -5.71 9.61
CA TYR A 22 -11.66 -4.93 10.41
C TYR A 22 -12.26 -3.80 9.56
N PRO A 23 -13.56 -3.83 9.25
CA PRO A 23 -14.19 -2.83 8.39
C PRO A 23 -14.02 -1.40 8.90
N ASP A 24 -13.97 -1.21 10.22
CA ASP A 24 -13.78 0.10 10.85
C ASP A 24 -12.37 0.68 10.63
N ASN A 25 -11.40 -0.16 10.23
CA ASN A 25 -10.04 0.24 9.90
C ASN A 25 -9.83 0.46 8.38
N LEU A 26 -10.88 0.31 7.55
CA LEU A 26 -10.76 0.57 6.12
C LEU A 26 -10.52 2.06 5.87
N ILE A 27 -9.41 2.34 5.19
CA ILE A 27 -9.03 3.69 4.79
C ILE A 27 -9.36 3.84 3.30
N ASP A 28 -10.06 4.92 2.97
CA ASP A 28 -10.38 5.27 1.59
C ASP A 28 -9.11 5.62 0.79
N ILE A 29 -9.11 5.28 -0.51
CA ILE A 29 -7.94 5.49 -1.36
C ILE A 29 -7.55 6.96 -1.47
N ASP A 30 -8.50 7.89 -1.50
CA ASP A 30 -8.20 9.32 -1.59
C ASP A 30 -7.48 9.81 -0.34
N THR A 31 -7.82 9.23 0.82
CA THR A 31 -7.11 9.50 2.08
C THR A 31 -5.68 8.97 2.02
N ILE A 32 -5.47 7.76 1.50
CA ILE A 32 -4.13 7.18 1.34
C ILE A 32 -3.28 8.03 0.39
N LEU A 33 -3.83 8.42 -0.76
CA LEU A 33 -3.15 9.28 -1.73
C LEU A 33 -2.84 10.66 -1.13
N SER A 34 -3.76 11.21 -0.34
CA SER A 34 -3.55 12.50 0.35
C SER A 34 -2.46 12.43 1.41
N VAL A 35 -2.38 11.35 2.19
CA VAL A 35 -1.35 11.19 3.24
C VAL A 35 0.00 10.86 2.63
N CYS A 36 0.03 10.01 1.61
CA CYS A 36 1.25 9.62 0.92
C CYS A 36 1.80 10.70 -0.01
N ALA A 37 1.04 11.77 -0.27
CA ALA A 37 1.40 12.99 -1.01
C ALA A 37 2.75 12.91 -1.77
N GLY A 38 2.75 12.25 -2.92
CA GLY A 38 3.95 12.18 -3.76
C GLY A 38 4.73 10.85 -3.71
N LEU A 39 4.32 9.90 -2.87
CA LEU A 39 4.93 8.56 -2.81
C LEU A 39 4.17 7.57 -3.67
N VAL A 40 2.84 7.62 -3.65
CA VAL A 40 1.96 6.64 -4.27
C VAL A 40 1.00 7.34 -5.24
N ILE A 41 0.74 6.70 -6.39
CA ILE A 41 -0.25 7.11 -7.38
C ILE A 41 -1.11 5.92 -7.79
N VAL A 42 -2.32 6.21 -8.26
CA VAL A 42 -3.15 5.25 -9.00
C VAL A 42 -2.97 5.53 -10.49
N ASP A 43 -2.48 4.54 -11.22
CA ASP A 43 -2.40 4.58 -12.68
C ASP A 43 -3.80 4.36 -13.26
N GLN A 44 -4.30 5.38 -13.98
CA GLN A 44 -5.65 5.34 -14.56
C GLN A 44 -5.77 4.39 -15.76
N GLY A 45 -4.66 3.95 -16.34
CA GLY A 45 -4.67 3.05 -17.49
C GLY A 45 -4.97 1.59 -17.11
N ASP A 46 -4.48 1.14 -15.96
CA ASP A 46 -4.59 -0.25 -15.50
C ASP A 46 -5.19 -0.42 -14.10
N ASP A 47 -5.58 0.67 -13.44
CA ASP A 47 -6.17 0.70 -12.09
C ASP A 47 -5.25 0.04 -11.06
N LEU A 48 -3.95 0.36 -11.14
CA LEU A 48 -2.92 -0.16 -10.26
C LEU A 48 -2.29 0.93 -9.40
N VAL A 49 -1.97 0.57 -8.17
CA VAL A 49 -1.18 1.38 -7.25
C VAL A 49 0.30 1.27 -7.64
N ARG A 50 0.96 2.43 -7.79
CA ARG A 50 2.39 2.53 -8.14
C ARG A 50 3.09 3.57 -7.29
N PHE A 51 4.41 3.44 -7.15
CA PHE A 51 5.23 4.51 -6.59
C PHE A 51 5.54 5.56 -7.65
N ILE A 52 5.64 6.83 -7.24
CA ILE A 52 5.93 7.94 -8.16
C ILE A 52 7.36 7.87 -8.68
N HIS A 53 8.30 7.46 -7.83
CA HIS A 53 9.72 7.41 -8.18
C HIS A 53 10.28 6.00 -7.99
N CYS A 54 11.08 5.53 -8.97
CA CYS A 54 11.69 4.20 -8.91
C CYS A 54 12.55 4.01 -7.66
N THR A 55 13.27 5.03 -7.20
CA THR A 55 14.10 4.91 -6.00
C THR A 55 13.30 4.73 -4.72
N THR A 56 12.03 5.16 -4.67
CA THR A 56 11.14 4.88 -3.54
C THR A 56 10.77 3.40 -3.52
N GLN A 57 10.52 2.83 -4.70
CA GLN A 57 10.31 1.39 -4.84
C GLN A 57 11.58 0.62 -4.44
N ASP A 58 12.74 0.97 -5.00
CA ASP A 58 14.01 0.30 -4.70
C ASP A 58 14.34 0.36 -3.19
N TYR A 59 14.14 1.52 -2.57
CA TYR A 59 14.36 1.70 -1.13
C TYR A 59 13.42 0.82 -0.29
N LEU A 60 12.12 0.78 -0.63
CA LEU A 60 11.15 -0.04 0.08
C LEU A 60 11.41 -1.54 -0.11
N GLU A 61 11.86 -1.96 -1.30
CA GLU A 61 12.26 -3.33 -1.58
C GLU A 61 13.51 -3.73 -0.79
N GLU A 62 14.49 -2.82 -0.64
CA GLU A 62 15.70 -3.04 0.16
C GLU A 62 15.37 -3.23 1.63
N ILE A 63 14.52 -2.35 2.21
CA ILE A 63 14.18 -2.44 3.63
C ILE A 63 13.10 -3.48 3.93
N GLN A 64 12.46 -4.08 2.91
CA GLN A 64 11.34 -5.00 3.14
C GLN A 64 11.73 -6.20 4.02
N ALA A 65 12.93 -6.75 3.81
CA ALA A 65 13.40 -7.90 4.57
C ALA A 65 13.61 -7.59 6.06
N ASP A 66 14.03 -6.37 6.37
CA ASP A 66 14.38 -5.96 7.74
C ASP A 66 13.20 -5.30 8.47
N ALA A 67 12.37 -4.54 7.76
CA ALA A 67 11.26 -3.77 8.32
C ALA A 67 9.93 -4.54 8.34
N PHE A 68 9.74 -5.51 7.44
CA PHE A 68 8.50 -6.27 7.29
C PHE A 68 8.79 -7.78 7.24
N PRO A 69 9.15 -8.42 8.37
CA PRO A 69 9.34 -9.86 8.43
C PRO A 69 8.07 -10.56 7.96
N ARG A 70 8.20 -11.49 7.02
CA ARG A 70 7.04 -12.24 6.53
C ARG A 70 6.42 -13.03 7.69
N PRO A 71 5.09 -13.03 7.83
CA PRO A 71 4.40 -13.84 8.84
C PRO A 71 4.64 -15.34 8.65
#